data_AF-A0A2W4WKF9-F1
#
_entry.id   AF-A0A2W4WKF9-F1
#
_cell.length_a   1.000
_cell.length_b   1.000
_cell.length_c   1.000
_cell.angle_alpha   90.00
_cell.angle_beta   90.00
_cell.angle_gamma   90.00
#
_symmetry.space_group_name_H-M   'P 1'
#
loop_
_entity.id
_entity.type
_entity.pdbx_description
1 polymer ?
#
loop_
_entity_poly.entity_id
_entity_poly.type
_entity_poly.pdbx_seq_one_letter_code
_entity_poly.pdbx_strand_id
1 'polypeptide(L)'
;MTNDSYLSTNKSTDSLRRQPSQKRGQERVEKILEAAAAVFDEMGYEAATTHQIASKAGTAVGSLYQFFPDKASIFNTMELRHTERVKAMWAQTDVEAIVSLPLRQMIDLLVKAISQLFENPVSRVMFIQFYTNRQVFQSIDEGMTQEAINFLASILKQRNPLLNDLQLSLIAEVCVHSSNAVILSALRNPDLQRRQLLAKEIEDLLVAYLEPYVRDAVGDNLNNVMKVMICPHCYSKQISKNGQRRGKQCYLCKDCRKQFVKSS
;
A
#
# COMPACT_ATOMS: atom_id res chain seq x y z
N MET A 1 -29.85 35.57 -4.54
CA MET A 1 -30.38 34.73 -5.63
C MET A 1 -29.15 34.17 -6.33
N THR A 2 -28.74 32.92 -6.23
CA THR A 2 -29.40 31.61 -6.05
C THR A 2 -28.41 30.73 -5.25
N ASN A 3 -28.70 30.36 -4.00
CA ASN A 3 -29.25 29.07 -3.58
C ASN A 3 -28.75 27.86 -4.41
N ASP A 4 -27.64 27.26 -4.00
CA ASP A 4 -27.23 25.92 -4.43
C ASP A 4 -26.92 25.08 -3.19
N SER A 5 -28.00 24.61 -2.59
CA SER A 5 -28.06 23.54 -1.62
C SER A 5 -27.75 22.20 -2.30
N TYR A 6 -26.47 21.85 -2.43
CA TYR A 6 -26.07 20.50 -2.79
C TYR A 6 -26.15 19.59 -1.57
N LEU A 7 -27.35 19.03 -1.38
CA LEU A 7 -27.63 17.68 -0.92
C LEU A 7 -26.51 16.98 -0.13
N SER A 8 -26.47 17.25 1.18
CA SER A 8 -25.99 16.30 2.18
C SER A 8 -26.88 15.05 2.14
N THR A 9 -26.56 14.07 1.27
CA THR A 9 -27.10 12.73 1.42
C THR A 9 -26.33 12.04 2.53
N ASN A 10 -26.87 12.15 3.74
CA ASN A 10 -26.52 11.37 4.91
C ASN A 10 -26.84 9.89 4.59
N LYS A 11 -25.89 9.17 3.97
CA LYS A 11 -26.04 7.74 3.65
C LYS A 11 -25.66 6.93 4.89
N SER A 12 -26.67 6.30 5.46
CA SER A 12 -26.60 5.38 6.59
C SER A 12 -25.49 4.34 6.40
N THR A 13 -24.53 4.37 7.32
CA THR A 13 -23.44 3.41 7.54
C THR A 13 -23.91 2.04 8.03
N ASP A 14 -25.22 1.74 7.95
CA ASP A 14 -25.78 0.52 8.52
C ASP A 14 -25.84 -0.59 7.46
N SER A 15 -24.73 -1.30 7.32
CA SER A 15 -24.59 -2.46 6.44
C SER A 15 -25.40 -3.68 6.92
N LEU A 16 -25.92 -3.64 8.15
CA LEU A 16 -26.76 -4.68 8.75
C LEU A 16 -28.23 -4.22 8.79
N ARG A 17 -29.15 -5.10 8.35
CA ARG A 17 -30.60 -4.84 8.46
C ARG A 17 -31.09 -4.89 9.92
N ARG A 18 -30.40 -5.65 10.76
CA ARG A 18 -30.68 -5.78 12.20
C ARG A 18 -29.37 -5.90 12.95
N GLN A 19 -29.06 -4.91 13.78
CA GLN A 19 -27.93 -4.98 14.71
C GLN A 19 -28.23 -5.98 15.84
N PRO A 20 -27.47 -7.07 15.99
CA PRO A 20 -27.70 -8.02 17.07
C PRO A 20 -27.25 -7.43 18.42
N SER A 21 -28.19 -7.22 19.33
CA SER A 21 -27.91 -6.79 20.72
C SER A 21 -27.54 -7.96 21.65
N GLN A 22 -27.96 -9.18 21.31
CA GLN A 22 -27.70 -10.38 22.11
C GLN A 22 -26.46 -11.12 21.60
N LYS A 23 -25.67 -11.69 22.53
CA LYS A 23 -24.43 -12.45 22.25
C LYS A 23 -24.62 -13.50 21.14
N ARG A 24 -25.72 -14.25 21.18
CA ARG A 24 -26.03 -15.28 20.17
C ARG A 24 -26.23 -14.72 18.76
N GLY A 25 -26.75 -13.50 18.63
CA GLY A 25 -26.90 -12.82 17.35
C GLY A 25 -25.57 -12.33 16.81
N GLN A 26 -24.70 -11.81 17.68
CA GLN A 26 -23.34 -11.37 17.33
C GLN A 26 -22.50 -12.54 16.84
N GLU A 27 -22.47 -13.65 17.60
CA GLU A 27 -21.79 -14.90 17.20
C GLU A 27 -22.26 -15.42 15.83
N ARG A 28 -23.54 -15.22 15.49
CA ARG A 28 -24.08 -15.63 14.19
C ARG A 28 -23.61 -14.72 13.07
N VAL A 29 -23.54 -13.41 13.31
CA VAL A 29 -22.96 -12.46 12.34
C VAL A 29 -21.50 -12.80 12.09
N GLU A 30 -20.71 -13.08 13.13
CA GLU A 30 -19.30 -13.49 12.96
C GLU A 30 -19.17 -14.75 12.11
N LYS A 31 -19.94 -15.81 12.41
CA LYS A 31 -19.94 -17.04 11.60
C LYS A 31 -20.29 -16.81 10.14
N ILE A 32 -21.23 -15.91 9.86
CA ILE A 32 -21.61 -15.56 8.49
C ILE A 32 -20.46 -14.85 7.78
N LEU A 33 -19.79 -13.90 8.44
CA LEU A 33 -18.69 -13.13 7.84
C LEU A 33 -17.45 -14.00 7.61
N GLU A 34 -17.10 -14.89 8.55
CA GLU A 34 -16.01 -15.86 8.38
C GLU A 34 -16.29 -16.83 7.22
N ALA A 35 -17.51 -17.37 7.16
CA ALA A 35 -17.94 -18.22 6.06
C ALA A 35 -17.91 -17.49 4.72
N ALA A 36 -18.37 -16.23 4.69
CA ALA A 36 -18.36 -15.40 3.50
C ALA A 36 -16.93 -15.16 3.00
N ALA A 37 -15.99 -14.83 3.89
CA ALA A 37 -14.57 -14.69 3.54
C ALA A 37 -14.02 -15.94 2.88
N ALA A 38 -14.28 -17.11 3.47
CA ALA A 38 -13.78 -18.37 2.94
C ALA A 38 -14.44 -18.74 1.60
N VAL A 39 -15.75 -18.49 1.43
CA VAL A 39 -16.43 -18.71 0.14
C VAL A 39 -15.87 -17.76 -0.92
N PHE A 40 -15.72 -16.46 -0.61
CA PHE A 40 -15.18 -15.49 -1.56
C PHE A 40 -13.74 -15.78 -1.97
N ASP A 41 -12.90 -16.28 -1.06
CA ASP A 41 -11.50 -16.65 -1.33
C ASP A 41 -11.42 -17.91 -2.23
N GLU A 42 -12.33 -18.87 -2.06
CA GLU A 42 -12.33 -20.13 -2.81
C GLU A 42 -12.87 -20.02 -4.24
N MET A 43 -13.97 -19.30 -4.46
CA MET A 43 -14.65 -19.24 -5.77
C MET A 43 -14.71 -17.85 -6.39
N GLY A 44 -14.23 -16.83 -5.69
CA GLY A 44 -14.36 -15.43 -6.10
C GLY A 44 -15.73 -14.85 -5.73
N TYR A 45 -15.78 -13.51 -5.60
CA TYR A 45 -16.98 -12.80 -5.20
C TYR A 45 -18.15 -13.03 -6.15
N GLU A 46 -17.93 -13.02 -7.47
CA GLU A 46 -19.00 -13.14 -8.47
C GLU A 46 -19.71 -14.49 -8.42
N ALA A 47 -18.95 -15.58 -8.39
CA ALA A 47 -19.51 -16.94 -8.36
C ALA A 47 -20.15 -17.31 -7.00
N ALA A 48 -19.75 -16.64 -5.92
CA ALA A 48 -20.29 -16.89 -4.59
C ALA A 48 -21.78 -16.55 -4.47
N THR A 49 -22.52 -17.41 -3.78
CA THR A 49 -23.95 -17.24 -3.47
C THR A 49 -24.21 -17.17 -1.97
N THR A 50 -25.27 -16.47 -1.56
CA THR A 50 -25.72 -16.42 -0.16
C THR A 50 -26.11 -17.80 0.38
N HIS A 51 -26.54 -18.71 -0.49
CA HIS A 51 -26.81 -20.12 -0.15
C HIS A 51 -25.53 -20.85 0.29
N GLN A 52 -24.44 -20.73 -0.47
CA GLN A 52 -23.16 -21.33 -0.11
C GLN A 52 -22.60 -20.75 1.19
N ILE A 53 -22.72 -19.42 1.36
CA ILE A 53 -22.29 -18.73 2.60
C ILE A 53 -23.08 -19.25 3.80
N ALA A 54 -24.41 -19.32 3.70
CA ALA A 54 -25.26 -19.82 4.79
C ALA A 54 -24.95 -21.28 5.14
N SER A 55 -24.76 -22.12 4.10
CA SER A 55 -24.38 -23.52 4.27
C SER A 55 -23.04 -23.66 5.00
N LYS A 56 -22.01 -22.91 4.57
CA LYS A 56 -20.68 -22.91 5.21
C LYS A 56 -20.70 -22.36 6.64
N ALA A 57 -21.54 -21.36 6.91
CA ALA A 57 -21.75 -20.80 8.26
C ALA A 57 -22.58 -21.72 9.19
N GLY A 58 -23.14 -22.81 8.68
CA GLY A 58 -24.04 -23.69 9.45
C GLY A 58 -25.33 -22.99 9.89
N THR A 59 -25.84 -22.06 9.08
CA THR A 59 -27.07 -21.30 9.37
C THR A 59 -28.10 -21.47 8.26
N ALA A 60 -29.39 -21.33 8.61
CA ALA A 60 -30.44 -21.24 7.60
C ALA A 60 -30.29 -19.95 6.78
N VAL A 61 -30.54 -20.04 5.47
CA VAL A 61 -30.47 -18.91 4.54
C VAL A 61 -31.43 -17.78 4.96
N GLY A 62 -32.63 -18.13 5.41
CA GLY A 62 -33.57 -17.15 5.96
C GLY A 62 -33.04 -16.41 7.19
N SER A 63 -32.21 -17.06 8.03
CA SER A 63 -31.54 -16.41 9.16
C SER A 63 -30.41 -15.48 8.71
N LEU A 64 -29.71 -15.78 7.62
CA LEU A 64 -28.73 -14.87 7.03
C LEU A 64 -29.42 -13.58 6.56
N TYR A 65 -30.55 -13.70 5.86
CA TYR A 65 -31.32 -12.56 5.36
C TYR A 65 -31.95 -11.67 6.45
N GLN A 66 -31.99 -12.14 7.71
CA GLN A 66 -32.36 -11.28 8.85
C GLN A 66 -31.29 -10.24 9.17
N PHE A 67 -30.01 -10.53 8.86
CA PHE A 67 -28.88 -9.65 9.12
C PHE A 67 -28.43 -8.93 7.85
N PHE A 68 -28.33 -9.66 6.73
CA PHE A 68 -27.76 -9.18 5.48
C PHE A 68 -28.77 -9.30 4.34
N PRO A 69 -29.29 -8.19 3.79
CA PRO A 69 -30.30 -8.26 2.72
C PRO A 69 -29.78 -8.88 1.42
N ASP A 70 -28.48 -8.79 1.14
CA ASP A 70 -27.85 -9.29 -0.08
C ASP A 70 -26.36 -9.63 0.12
N LYS A 71 -25.71 -10.17 -0.92
CA LYS A 71 -24.27 -10.52 -0.90
C LYS A 71 -23.36 -9.29 -0.71
N ALA A 72 -23.78 -8.13 -1.23
CA ALA A 72 -23.00 -6.89 -1.17
C ALA A 72 -22.95 -6.35 0.26
N SER A 73 -24.05 -6.41 1.01
CA SER A 73 -24.10 -6.00 2.42
C SER A 73 -23.14 -6.81 3.30
N ILE A 74 -23.01 -8.12 3.06
CA ILE A 74 -22.03 -8.98 3.74
C ILE A 74 -20.62 -8.47 3.45
N PHE A 75 -20.31 -8.25 2.17
CA PHE A 75 -18.99 -7.79 1.75
C PHE A 75 -18.65 -6.42 2.35
N ASN A 76 -19.57 -5.45 2.29
CA ASN A 76 -19.36 -4.12 2.85
C ASN A 76 -19.14 -4.15 4.36
N THR A 77 -19.85 -5.01 5.10
CA THR A 77 -19.59 -5.21 6.54
C THR A 77 -18.20 -5.80 6.78
N MET A 78 -17.77 -6.78 5.97
CA MET A 78 -16.42 -7.33 6.05
C MET A 78 -15.36 -6.27 5.75
N GLU A 79 -15.58 -5.43 4.74
CA GLU A 79 -14.68 -4.37 4.31
C GLU A 79 -14.49 -3.32 5.42
N LEU A 80 -15.58 -2.78 5.97
CA LEU A 80 -15.53 -1.80 7.06
C LEU A 80 -14.72 -2.33 8.25
N ARG A 81 -14.99 -3.57 8.67
CA ARG A 81 -14.26 -4.21 9.77
C ARG A 81 -12.80 -4.47 9.42
N HIS A 82 -12.52 -4.83 8.16
CA HIS A 82 -11.17 -5.07 7.70
C HIS A 82 -10.35 -3.79 7.72
N THR A 83 -10.89 -2.70 7.20
CA THR A 83 -10.31 -1.35 7.20
C THR A 83 -9.94 -0.92 8.62
N GLU A 84 -10.89 -0.99 9.56
CA GLU A 84 -10.61 -0.62 10.96
C GLU A 84 -9.53 -1.51 11.60
N ARG A 85 -9.50 -2.81 11.29
CA ARG A 85 -8.45 -3.72 11.76
C ARG A 85 -7.07 -3.34 11.21
N VAL A 86 -6.96 -2.98 9.93
CA VAL A 86 -5.68 -2.62 9.29
C VAL A 86 -5.19 -1.27 9.81
N LYS A 87 -6.09 -0.28 9.95
CA LYS A 87 -5.79 1.00 10.60
C LYS A 87 -5.22 0.81 12.00
N ALA A 88 -5.87 -0.01 12.82
CA ALA A 88 -5.41 -0.31 14.17
C ALA A 88 -4.02 -0.97 14.17
N MET A 89 -3.73 -1.83 13.20
CA MET A 89 -2.41 -2.46 13.03
C MET A 89 -1.32 -1.43 12.69
N TRP A 90 -1.59 -0.50 11.75
CA TRP A 90 -0.66 0.59 11.44
C TRP A 90 -0.43 1.52 12.63
N ALA A 91 -1.50 1.87 13.36
CA ALA A 91 -1.41 2.75 14.53
C ALA A 91 -0.59 2.14 15.69
N GLN A 92 -0.51 0.80 15.77
CA GLN A 92 0.29 0.08 16.78
C GLN A 92 1.75 -0.15 16.35
N THR A 93 2.12 0.26 15.14
CA THR A 93 3.47 0.05 14.63
C THR A 93 4.46 1.00 15.31
N ASP A 94 5.54 0.46 15.86
CA ASP A 94 6.66 1.26 16.40
C ASP A 94 7.49 1.85 15.26
N VAL A 95 7.05 2.99 14.75
CA VAL A 95 7.69 3.66 13.62
C VAL A 95 9.12 4.10 13.96
N GLU A 96 9.38 4.51 15.21
CA GLU A 96 10.70 4.96 15.64
C GLU A 96 11.71 3.81 15.58
N ALA A 97 11.32 2.62 16.08
CA ALA A 97 12.14 1.42 15.96
C ALA A 97 12.40 1.06 14.49
N ILE A 98 11.39 1.12 13.62
CA ILE A 98 11.52 0.76 12.20
C ILE A 98 12.44 1.73 11.45
N VAL A 99 12.29 3.04 11.66
CA VAL A 99 13.07 4.08 10.96
C VAL A 99 14.57 4.00 11.29
N SER A 100 14.91 3.53 12.50
CA SER A 100 16.30 3.37 12.95
C SER A 100 17.06 2.24 12.23
N LEU A 101 16.35 1.34 11.54
CA LEU A 101 16.94 0.18 10.89
C LEU A 101 17.64 0.52 9.56
N PRO A 102 18.67 -0.26 9.17
CA PRO A 102 19.21 -0.23 7.81
C PRO A 102 18.09 -0.38 6.77
N LEU A 103 18.18 0.34 5.64
CA LEU A 103 17.11 0.49 4.66
C LEU A 103 16.54 -0.86 4.23
N ARG A 104 17.43 -1.81 3.89
CA ARG A 104 17.01 -3.15 3.51
C ARG A 104 16.26 -3.89 4.61
N GLN A 105 16.69 -3.78 5.86
CA GLN A 105 16.00 -4.42 7.00
C GLN A 105 14.64 -3.76 7.26
N MET A 106 14.57 -2.43 7.14
CA MET A 106 13.31 -1.69 7.23
C MET A 106 12.31 -2.17 6.18
N ILE A 107 12.74 -2.26 4.91
CA ILE A 107 11.88 -2.72 3.81
C ILE A 107 11.49 -4.19 3.97
N ASP A 108 12.42 -5.07 4.37
CA ASP A 108 12.12 -6.48 4.67
C ASP A 108 11.01 -6.62 5.74
N LEU A 109 11.07 -5.85 6.82
CA LEU A 109 10.01 -5.85 7.84
C LEU A 109 8.66 -5.38 7.29
N LEU A 110 8.64 -4.29 6.49
CA LEU A 110 7.41 -3.78 5.90
C LEU A 110 6.80 -4.79 4.90
N VAL A 111 7.62 -5.40 4.05
CA VAL A 111 7.18 -6.41 3.08
C VAL A 111 6.68 -7.68 3.78
N LYS A 112 7.32 -8.11 4.87
CA LYS A 112 6.85 -9.22 5.71
C LYS A 112 5.52 -8.92 6.37
N ALA A 113 5.33 -7.72 6.91
CA ALA A 113 4.06 -7.31 7.51
C ALA A 113 2.91 -7.34 6.47
N ILE A 114 3.18 -6.87 5.24
CA ILE A 114 2.24 -6.95 4.12
C ILE A 114 1.96 -8.42 3.76
N SER A 115 2.98 -9.26 3.69
CA SER A 115 2.82 -10.69 3.37
C SER A 115 1.94 -11.40 4.41
N GLN A 116 2.18 -11.16 5.70
CA GLN A 116 1.37 -11.67 6.81
C GLN A 116 -0.08 -11.17 6.74
N LEU A 117 -0.29 -9.91 6.36
CA LEU A 117 -1.64 -9.37 6.16
C LEU A 117 -2.41 -10.21 5.13
N PHE A 118 -1.76 -10.62 4.05
CA PHE A 118 -2.36 -11.43 2.99
C PHE A 118 -2.44 -12.94 3.28
N GLU A 119 -1.94 -13.41 4.41
CA GLU A 119 -2.27 -14.76 4.90
C GLU A 119 -3.74 -14.84 5.34
N ASN A 120 -4.35 -13.71 5.71
CA ASN A 120 -5.76 -13.61 6.03
C ASN A 120 -6.62 -13.63 4.74
N PRO A 121 -7.57 -14.57 4.59
CA PRO A 121 -8.47 -14.64 3.43
C PRO A 121 -9.26 -13.34 3.19
N VAL A 122 -9.70 -12.66 4.26
CA VAL A 122 -10.42 -11.39 4.15
C VAL A 122 -9.56 -10.37 3.43
N SER A 123 -8.28 -10.25 3.80
CA SER A 123 -7.36 -9.30 3.17
C SER A 123 -7.11 -9.60 1.70
N ARG A 124 -6.95 -10.88 1.34
CA ARG A 124 -6.80 -11.28 -0.07
C ARG A 124 -8.05 -10.95 -0.88
N VAL A 125 -9.22 -11.33 -0.37
CA VAL A 125 -10.51 -11.08 -1.04
C VAL A 125 -10.71 -9.59 -1.25
N MET A 126 -10.53 -8.76 -0.21
CA MET A 126 -10.70 -7.31 -0.30
C MET A 126 -9.77 -6.69 -1.33
N PHE A 127 -8.49 -7.07 -1.28
CA PHE A 127 -7.49 -6.52 -2.20
C PHE A 127 -7.74 -6.95 -3.65
N ILE A 128 -8.03 -8.23 -3.91
CA ILE A 128 -8.33 -8.70 -5.26
C ILE A 128 -9.58 -7.99 -5.79
N GLN A 129 -10.66 -7.92 -5.01
CA GLN A 129 -11.91 -7.30 -5.45
C GLN A 129 -11.76 -5.80 -5.72
N PHE A 130 -10.98 -5.09 -4.91
CA PHE A 130 -10.66 -3.67 -5.16
C PHE A 130 -10.07 -3.46 -6.57
N TYR A 131 -9.16 -4.34 -7.01
CA TYR A 131 -8.51 -4.22 -8.31
C TYR A 131 -9.30 -4.84 -9.48
N THR A 132 -10.15 -5.85 -9.23
CA THR A 132 -10.87 -6.55 -10.32
C THR A 132 -12.29 -6.05 -10.52
N ASN A 133 -12.91 -5.37 -9.56
CA ASN A 133 -14.34 -5.06 -9.59
C ASN A 133 -14.69 -3.67 -9.03
N ARG A 134 -13.94 -2.66 -9.47
CA ARG A 134 -14.08 -1.26 -9.00
C ARG A 134 -15.47 -0.66 -9.21
N GLN A 135 -16.28 -1.17 -10.14
CA GLN A 135 -17.62 -0.63 -10.45
C GLN A 135 -18.72 -1.06 -9.48
N VAL A 136 -18.66 -2.29 -8.95
CA VAL A 136 -19.63 -2.78 -7.95
C VAL A 136 -19.37 -2.12 -6.59
N PHE A 137 -18.12 -1.75 -6.36
CA PHE A 137 -17.64 -1.22 -5.09
C PHE A 137 -17.02 0.17 -5.23
N GLN A 138 -17.66 1.05 -6.00
CA GLN A 138 -17.22 2.45 -6.17
C GLN A 138 -17.09 3.23 -4.85
N SER A 139 -17.62 2.68 -3.75
CA SER A 139 -17.50 3.17 -2.39
C SER A 139 -16.45 2.46 -1.53
N ILE A 140 -15.74 1.43 -2.04
CA ILE A 140 -14.50 0.99 -1.39
C ILE A 140 -13.56 2.16 -1.55
N ASP A 141 -13.42 2.85 -0.44
CA ASP A 141 -12.65 4.06 -0.31
C ASP A 141 -11.26 3.82 -0.91
N GLU A 142 -10.82 4.71 -1.80
CA GLU A 142 -9.39 4.81 -2.13
C GLU A 142 -8.55 4.96 -0.83
N GLY A 143 -9.21 5.28 0.29
CA GLY A 143 -8.83 5.11 1.68
C GLY A 143 -7.77 4.05 1.97
N MET A 144 -7.94 2.76 1.65
CA MET A 144 -6.91 1.76 2.05
C MET A 144 -5.57 1.96 1.35
N THR A 145 -5.60 2.25 0.04
CA THR A 145 -4.36 2.54 -0.69
C THR A 145 -3.79 3.88 -0.24
N GLN A 146 -4.65 4.89 -0.04
CA GLN A 146 -4.25 6.21 0.41
C GLN A 146 -3.66 6.19 1.82
N GLU A 147 -4.19 5.38 2.73
CA GLU A 147 -3.68 5.22 4.08
C GLU A 147 -2.33 4.50 4.08
N ALA A 148 -2.14 3.50 3.22
CA ALA A 148 -0.82 2.90 3.01
C ALA A 148 0.21 3.92 2.49
N ILE A 149 -0.20 4.80 1.56
CA ILE A 149 0.62 5.91 1.04
C ILE A 149 0.97 6.88 2.18
N ASN A 150 -0.03 7.32 2.96
CA ASN A 150 0.15 8.24 4.07
C ASN A 150 1.07 7.64 5.14
N PHE A 151 0.88 6.36 5.45
CA PHE A 151 1.71 5.63 6.41
C PHE A 151 3.16 5.55 5.94
N LEU A 152 3.42 5.14 4.70
CA LEU A 152 4.77 5.09 4.15
C LEU A 152 5.41 6.49 4.07
N ALA A 153 4.65 7.51 3.66
CA ALA A 153 5.12 8.89 3.65
C ALA A 153 5.54 9.36 5.05
N SER A 154 4.83 8.94 6.11
CA SER A 154 5.20 9.26 7.50
C SER A 154 6.55 8.63 7.91
N ILE A 155 6.81 7.39 7.50
CA ILE A 155 8.09 6.69 7.72
C ILE A 155 9.21 7.42 6.98
N LEU A 156 8.98 7.75 5.69
CA LEU A 156 9.97 8.44 4.85
C LEU A 156 10.29 9.84 5.40
N LYS A 157 9.30 10.56 5.95
CA LYS A 157 9.49 11.88 6.56
C LYS A 157 10.38 11.84 7.79
N GLN A 158 10.22 10.81 8.64
CA GLN A 158 11.09 10.63 9.80
C GLN A 158 12.52 10.27 9.39
N ARG A 159 12.67 9.46 8.34
CA ARG A 159 13.98 9.00 7.86
C ARG A 159 14.75 10.08 7.10
N ASN A 160 14.07 10.92 6.33
CA ASN A 160 14.66 12.09 5.68
C ASN A 160 13.75 13.32 5.79
N PRO A 161 13.93 14.15 6.84
CA PRO A 161 13.15 15.37 7.04
C PRO A 161 13.38 16.47 5.99
N LEU A 162 14.38 16.32 5.10
CA LEU A 162 14.68 17.31 4.05
C LEU A 162 13.75 17.19 2.83
N LEU A 163 13.00 16.08 2.70
CA LEU A 163 12.03 15.90 1.64
C LEU A 163 10.80 16.78 1.91
N ASN A 164 10.33 17.51 0.90
CA ASN A 164 9.08 18.24 1.01
C ASN A 164 7.85 17.32 0.87
N ASP A 165 6.67 17.81 1.25
CA ASP A 165 5.46 16.99 1.30
C ASP A 165 5.06 16.42 -0.08
N LEU A 166 5.30 17.15 -1.18
CA LEU A 166 5.06 16.65 -2.54
C LEU A 166 6.00 15.49 -2.89
N GLN A 167 7.29 15.60 -2.56
CA GLN A 167 8.25 14.53 -2.76
C GLN A 167 7.88 13.29 -1.95
N LEU A 168 7.53 13.47 -0.68
CA LEU A 168 7.10 12.38 0.20
C LEU A 168 5.88 11.65 -0.38
N SER A 169 4.85 12.40 -0.80
CA SER A 169 3.64 11.85 -1.41
C SER A 169 3.96 11.05 -2.67
N LEU A 170 4.71 11.63 -3.61
CA LEU A 170 5.01 10.98 -4.90
C LEU A 170 5.87 9.72 -4.72
N ILE A 171 6.88 9.77 -3.84
CA ILE A 171 7.75 8.62 -3.57
C ILE A 171 6.93 7.49 -2.94
N ALA A 172 6.10 7.80 -1.93
CA ALA A 172 5.25 6.83 -1.27
C ALA A 172 4.21 6.24 -2.24
N GLU A 173 3.59 7.07 -3.07
CA GLU A 173 2.63 6.67 -4.10
C GLU A 173 3.25 5.65 -5.08
N VAL A 174 4.43 5.97 -5.63
CA VAL A 174 5.15 5.05 -6.53
C VAL A 174 5.48 3.73 -5.84
N CYS A 175 5.94 3.76 -4.59
CA CYS A 175 6.25 2.55 -3.82
C CYS A 175 5.01 1.68 -3.60
N VAL A 176 3.89 2.28 -3.17
CA VAL A 176 2.66 1.55 -2.86
C VAL A 176 2.02 0.99 -4.13
N HIS A 177 1.88 1.77 -5.20
CA HIS A 177 1.26 1.29 -6.43
C HIS A 177 2.08 0.20 -7.13
N SER A 178 3.41 0.36 -7.18
CA SER A 178 4.28 -0.67 -7.76
C SER A 178 4.24 -1.96 -6.95
N SER A 179 4.28 -1.88 -5.61
CA SER A 179 4.11 -3.03 -4.73
C SER A 179 2.75 -3.69 -4.93
N ASN A 180 1.66 -2.91 -4.96
CA ASN A 180 0.31 -3.43 -5.14
C ASN A 180 0.14 -4.19 -6.46
N ALA A 181 0.73 -3.70 -7.55
CA ALA A 181 0.70 -4.40 -8.83
C ALA A 181 1.37 -5.78 -8.77
N VAL A 182 2.53 -5.88 -8.09
CA VAL A 182 3.25 -7.15 -7.91
C VAL A 182 2.52 -8.07 -6.95
N ILE A 183 1.97 -7.54 -5.85
CA ILE A 183 1.14 -8.29 -4.88
C ILE A 183 -0.08 -8.88 -5.59
N LEU A 184 -0.79 -8.09 -6.39
CA LEU A 184 -1.95 -8.57 -7.14
C LEU A 184 -1.58 -9.71 -8.09
N SER A 185 -0.46 -9.56 -8.80
CA SER A 185 0.08 -10.61 -9.67
C SER A 185 0.42 -11.88 -8.88
N ALA A 186 1.06 -11.74 -7.71
CA ALA A 186 1.40 -12.86 -6.85
C ALA A 186 0.16 -13.59 -6.31
N LEU A 187 -0.83 -12.86 -5.79
CA LEU A 187 -2.05 -13.45 -5.22
C LEU A 187 -2.87 -14.23 -6.25
N ARG A 188 -2.84 -13.79 -7.52
CA ARG A 188 -3.56 -14.47 -8.62
C ARG A 188 -2.78 -15.63 -9.23
N ASN A 189 -1.50 -15.81 -8.87
CA ASN A 189 -0.68 -16.86 -9.43
C ASN A 189 -0.93 -18.19 -8.70
N PRO A 190 -1.24 -19.32 -9.36
CA PRO A 190 -1.47 -20.59 -8.67
C PRO A 190 -0.20 -21.22 -8.07
N ASP A 191 0.99 -20.88 -8.57
CA ASP A 191 2.27 -21.45 -8.12
C ASP A 191 2.82 -20.70 -6.89
N LEU A 192 2.85 -21.40 -5.75
CA LEU A 192 3.34 -20.88 -4.47
C LEU A 192 4.80 -20.39 -4.53
N GLN A 193 5.68 -21.11 -5.24
CA GLN A 193 7.09 -20.69 -5.38
C GLN A 193 7.17 -19.38 -6.15
N ARG A 194 6.37 -19.25 -7.21
CA ARG A 194 6.31 -18.02 -7.99
C ARG A 194 5.78 -16.85 -7.15
N ARG A 195 4.80 -17.06 -6.27
CA ARG A 195 4.33 -16.02 -5.33
C ARG A 195 5.45 -15.49 -4.45
N GLN A 196 6.24 -16.39 -3.87
CA GLN A 196 7.34 -16.04 -2.97
C GLN A 196 8.44 -15.26 -3.70
N LEU A 197 8.78 -15.66 -4.93
CA LEU A 197 9.74 -14.94 -5.76
C LEU A 197 9.25 -13.53 -6.09
N LEU A 198 7.98 -13.35 -6.46
CA LEU A 198 7.40 -12.03 -6.71
C LEU A 198 7.42 -11.13 -5.46
N ALA A 199 7.13 -11.69 -4.28
CA ALA A 199 7.21 -10.93 -3.03
C ALA A 199 8.63 -10.44 -2.74
N LYS A 200 9.66 -11.25 -3.05
CA LYS A 200 11.06 -10.84 -2.92
C LYS A 200 11.45 -9.70 -3.87
N GLU A 201 10.95 -9.72 -5.11
CA GLU A 201 11.21 -8.64 -6.06
C GLU A 201 10.66 -7.28 -5.59
N ILE A 202 9.62 -7.26 -4.74
CA ILE A 202 9.11 -6.02 -4.12
C ILE A 202 10.19 -5.40 -3.22
N GLU A 203 10.86 -6.21 -2.40
CA GLU A 203 11.93 -5.72 -1.53
C GLU A 203 13.06 -5.09 -2.34
N ASP A 204 13.55 -5.79 -3.36
CA ASP A 204 14.65 -5.32 -4.20
C ASP A 204 14.27 -4.06 -5.00
N LEU A 205 13.04 -3.99 -5.51
CA LEU A 205 12.49 -2.81 -6.18
C LEU A 205 12.46 -1.60 -5.24
N LEU A 206 11.89 -1.77 -4.04
CA LEU A 206 11.72 -0.69 -3.07
C LEU A 206 13.07 -0.20 -2.55
N VAL A 207 13.99 -1.11 -2.21
CA VAL A 207 15.35 -0.73 -1.78
C VAL A 207 16.04 0.07 -2.89
N ALA A 208 16.05 -0.43 -4.13
CA ALA A 208 16.71 0.26 -5.24
C ALA A 208 16.11 1.65 -5.53
N TYR A 209 14.78 1.78 -5.42
CA TYR A 209 14.08 3.04 -5.66
C TYR A 209 14.27 4.05 -4.51
N LEU A 210 14.29 3.59 -3.26
CA LEU A 210 14.36 4.45 -2.07
C LEU A 210 15.80 4.84 -1.68
N GLU A 211 16.80 4.06 -2.08
CA GLU A 211 18.22 4.30 -1.81
C GLU A 211 18.67 5.74 -2.12
N PRO A 212 18.25 6.45 -3.18
CA PRO A 212 18.69 7.83 -3.40
C PRO A 212 18.10 8.85 -2.41
N TYR A 213 17.00 8.51 -1.73
CA TYR A 213 16.19 9.45 -0.95
C TYR A 213 16.34 9.26 0.57
N VAL A 214 16.55 8.03 1.04
CA VAL A 214 16.47 7.69 2.48
C VAL A 214 17.60 6.76 2.93
N ARG A 215 18.83 6.99 2.44
CA ARG A 215 20.01 6.18 2.77
C ARG A 215 20.20 6.01 4.26
N ASP A 216 20.84 4.90 4.63
CA ASP A 216 21.33 4.70 5.98
C ASP A 216 22.19 5.90 6.39
N ALA A 217 21.97 6.38 7.62
CA ALA A 217 22.91 7.25 8.29
C ALA A 217 24.17 6.44 8.58
N VAL A 218 24.96 6.15 7.55
CA VAL A 218 26.32 5.66 7.71
C VAL A 218 27.03 6.76 8.47
N GLY A 219 27.39 6.47 9.73
CA GLY A 219 28.01 7.42 10.65
C GLY A 219 29.00 8.34 9.94
N ASP A 220 28.92 9.62 10.25
CA ASP A 220 29.67 10.73 9.67
C ASP A 220 31.13 10.41 9.35
N ASN A 221 31.34 9.75 8.21
CA ASN A 221 32.53 9.84 7.38
C ASN A 221 32.10 10.59 6.12
N LEU A 222 31.54 11.78 6.33
CA LEU A 222 31.24 12.79 5.30
C LEU A 222 32.49 13.24 4.50
N ASN A 223 33.67 12.66 4.75
CA ASN A 223 34.91 12.99 4.07
C ASN A 223 35.39 11.98 3.02
N ASN A 224 34.67 10.88 2.71
CA ASN A 224 35.15 9.97 1.66
C ASN A 224 34.10 9.33 0.73
N VAL A 225 32.96 9.99 0.51
CA VAL A 225 32.12 9.66 -0.65
C VAL A 225 32.69 10.41 -1.85
N MET A 226 33.17 9.68 -2.86
CA MET A 226 33.45 10.23 -4.19
C MET A 226 32.23 11.08 -4.61
N LYS A 227 32.36 12.42 -4.56
CA LYS A 227 31.31 13.35 -5.03
C LYS A 227 31.00 12.99 -6.47
N VAL A 228 29.90 12.25 -6.69
CA VAL A 228 29.42 11.91 -8.03
C VAL A 228 29.06 13.23 -8.68
N MET A 229 29.83 13.58 -9.70
CA MET A 229 29.68 14.84 -10.40
C MET A 229 28.50 14.72 -11.37
N ILE A 230 27.60 15.70 -11.34
CA ILE A 230 26.41 15.76 -12.19
C ILE A 230 26.49 17.00 -13.07
N CYS A 231 26.14 16.87 -14.36
CA CYS A 231 26.15 17.99 -15.29
C CYS A 231 25.04 18.99 -14.94
N PRO A 232 25.33 20.28 -14.70
CA PRO A 232 24.31 21.27 -14.32
C PRO A 232 23.36 21.65 -15.47
N HIS A 233 23.63 21.17 -16.69
CA HIS A 233 22.83 21.50 -17.87
C HIS A 233 21.87 20.41 -18.30
N CYS A 234 22.13 19.15 -17.95
CA CYS A 234 21.33 18.00 -18.39
C CYS A 234 21.22 16.88 -17.36
N TYR A 235 21.79 17.05 -16.17
CA TYR A 235 21.78 16.08 -15.06
C TYR A 235 22.43 14.73 -15.35
N SER A 236 23.16 14.60 -16.46
CA SER A 236 23.95 13.41 -16.77
C SER A 236 25.11 13.19 -15.78
N LYS A 237 25.37 11.92 -15.49
CA LYS A 237 26.53 11.43 -14.73
C LYS A 237 27.75 11.16 -15.61
N GLN A 238 27.60 11.23 -16.95
CA GLN A 238 28.70 10.98 -17.89
C GLN A 238 29.59 12.22 -18.05
N ILE A 239 30.54 12.38 -17.13
CA ILE A 239 31.38 13.57 -17.02
C ILE A 239 32.86 13.21 -17.12
N SER A 240 33.62 14.01 -17.88
CA SER A 240 35.07 13.87 -18.03
C SER A 240 35.77 15.17 -17.66
N LYS A 241 37.01 15.07 -17.15
CA LYS A 241 37.86 16.25 -16.91
C LYS A 241 38.29 16.84 -18.25
N ASN A 242 38.17 18.16 -18.40
CA ASN A 242 38.49 18.87 -19.63
C ASN A 242 39.35 20.10 -19.36
N GLY A 243 40.59 19.87 -18.95
CA GLY A 243 41.58 20.91 -18.65
C GLY A 243 41.23 21.81 -17.45
N GLN A 244 41.94 22.93 -17.35
CA GLN A 244 41.74 23.94 -16.32
C GLN A 244 41.56 25.33 -16.95
N ARG A 245 40.69 26.16 -16.36
CA ARG A 245 40.48 27.56 -16.77
C ARG A 245 40.53 28.46 -15.56
N ARG A 246 41.43 29.47 -15.57
CA ARG A 246 41.65 30.40 -14.45
C ARG A 246 41.89 29.68 -13.11
N GLY A 247 42.72 28.63 -13.13
CA GLY A 247 43.08 27.85 -11.95
C GLY A 247 41.99 26.89 -11.43
N LYS A 248 40.83 26.78 -12.09
CA LYS A 248 39.76 25.85 -11.70
C LYS A 248 39.63 24.69 -12.68
N GLN A 249 39.35 23.50 -12.15
CA GLN A 249 39.11 22.29 -12.96
C GLN A 249 37.82 22.44 -13.76
N CYS A 250 37.91 22.26 -15.07
CA CYS A 250 36.77 22.22 -15.97
C CYS A 250 36.34 20.78 -16.26
N TYR A 251 35.05 20.62 -16.57
CA TYR A 251 34.41 19.33 -16.84
C TYR A 251 33.59 19.42 -18.12
N LEU A 252 33.57 18.32 -18.87
CA LEU A 252 32.78 18.15 -20.09
C LEU A 252 31.77 17.03 -19.89
N CYS A 253 30.49 17.31 -20.17
CA CYS A 253 29.47 16.28 -20.23
C CYS A 253 29.51 15.57 -21.58
N LYS A 254 29.54 14.23 -21.59
CA LYS A 254 29.56 13.43 -22.83
C LYS A 254 28.24 13.50 -23.60
N ASP A 255 27.12 13.68 -22.89
CA ASP A 255 25.79 13.67 -23.49
C ASP A 255 25.44 15.02 -24.13
N CYS A 256 25.51 16.12 -23.37
CA CYS A 256 25.12 17.44 -23.87
C CYS A 256 26.29 18.26 -24.44
N ARG A 257 27.52 17.76 -24.34
CA ARG A 257 28.77 18.41 -24.80
C ARG A 257 29.05 19.81 -24.21
N LYS A 258 28.32 20.23 -23.18
CA LYS A 258 28.55 21.50 -22.48
C LYS A 258 29.67 21.36 -21.46
N GLN A 259 30.49 22.40 -21.36
CA GLN A 259 31.58 22.53 -20.40
C GLN A 259 31.14 23.38 -19.20
N PHE A 260 31.52 22.97 -17.99
CA PHE A 260 31.23 23.71 -16.76
C PHE A 260 32.39 23.59 -15.76
N VAL A 261 32.39 24.47 -14.76
CA VAL A 261 33.37 24.47 -13.66
C VAL A 261 32.63 24.05 -12.39
N LYS A 262 33.28 23.31 -11.49
CA LYS A 262 32.68 22.98 -10.20
C LYS A 262 32.47 24.29 -9.42
N SER A 263 31.23 24.64 -9.15
CA SER A 263 30.87 25.67 -8.17
C SER A 263 31.38 25.21 -6.81
N SER A 264 32.15 26.07 -6.15
CA SER A 264 32.61 25.83 -4.77
C SER A 264 31.42 25.68 -3.83
#